data_AF-Q5DP34-F1
#
_entry.id   AF-Q5DP34-F1
#
_cell.length_a   1.000
_cell.length_b   1.000
_cell.length_c   1.000
_cell.angle_alpha   90.00
_cell.angle_beta   90.00
_cell.angle_gamma   90.00
#
_symmetry.space_group_name_H-M   'P 1'
#
loop_
_entity.id
_entity.type
_entity.pdbx_description
1 polymer ?
#
loop_
_entity_poly.entity_id
_entity_poly.type
_entity_poly.pdbx_seq_one_letter_code
_entity_poly.pdbx_strand_id
1 'polypeptide(L)' 'HLAAEKGAVEDLELEEVMLTGFRGVKCMESGGPEPGVGCAGRGIITAINFLEENGAYQ' A
#
# COMPACT_ATOMS: atom_id res chain seq x y z
N HIS A 1 7.70 6.42 2.32
CA HIS A 1 8.90 6.69 1.50
C HIS A 1 8.50 6.81 0.03
N LEU A 2 8.03 5.75 -0.64
CA LEU A 2 7.59 5.82 -2.04
C LEU A 2 6.59 6.95 -2.37
N ALA A 3 5.45 7.03 -1.68
CA ALA A 3 4.46 8.10 -1.92
C ALA A 3 5.03 9.51 -1.64
N ALA A 4 5.93 9.63 -0.67
CA ALA A 4 6.55 10.91 -0.32
C ALA A 4 7.61 11.34 -1.35
N GLU A 5 8.28 10.37 -2.00
CA GLU A 5 9.22 10.62 -3.10
C GLU A 5 8.50 10.90 -4.42
N LYS A 6 7.33 10.29 -4.64
CA LYS A 6 6.49 10.48 -5.83
C LYS A 6 5.54 11.68 -5.75
N GLY A 7 5.33 12.24 -4.56
CA GLY A 7 4.49 13.42 -4.34
C GLY A 7 3.08 13.09 -3.89
N ALA A 8 2.43 12.10 -4.49
CA ALA A 8 1.12 11.61 -4.08
C ALA A 8 0.99 10.09 -4.15
N VAL A 9 -0.02 9.55 -3.47
CA VAL A 9 -0.40 8.12 -3.56
C VAL A 9 -1.02 7.81 -4.93
N GLU A 10 -1.63 8.80 -5.57
CA GLU A 10 -2.29 8.70 -6.88
C GLU A 10 -1.29 8.50 -8.03
N ASP A 11 -0.01 8.81 -7.81
CA ASP A 11 1.08 8.66 -8.79
C ASP A 11 1.82 7.32 -8.66
N LEU A 12 1.31 6.40 -7.82
CA LEU A 12 1.87 5.06 -7.62
C LEU A 12 1.13 4.04 -8.46
N GLU A 13 1.88 3.24 -9.22
CA GLU A 13 1.35 2.10 -9.94
C GLU A 13 1.43 0.82 -9.08
N LEU A 14 0.54 -0.14 -9.35
CA LEU A 14 0.42 -1.35 -8.54
C LEU A 14 1.72 -2.19 -8.54
N GLU A 15 2.43 -2.23 -9.66
CA GLU A 15 3.70 -2.97 -9.79
C GLU A 15 4.84 -2.37 -8.97
N GLU A 16 4.74 -1.10 -8.56
CA GLU A 16 5.78 -0.41 -7.81
C GLU A 16 5.70 -0.65 -6.30
N VAL A 17 4.54 -1.11 -5.83
CA VAL A 17 4.21 -1.28 -4.42
C VAL A 17 3.93 -2.73 -4.04
N MET A 18 3.85 -3.62 -5.02
CA MET A 18 3.52 -5.02 -4.84
C MET A 18 4.63 -5.94 -5.34
N LEU A 19 5.03 -6.88 -4.48
CA LEU A 19 6.08 -7.86 -4.76
C LEU A 19 5.51 -9.27 -4.70
N THR A 20 5.97 -10.15 -5.59
CA THR A 20 5.63 -11.57 -5.51
C THR A 20 6.65 -12.31 -4.64
N GLY A 21 6.19 -12.76 -3.47
CA GLY A 21 6.95 -13.58 -2.53
C GLY A 21 6.83 -15.08 -2.79
N PHE A 22 7.11 -15.87 -1.74
CA PHE A 22 7.12 -17.33 -1.81
C PHE A 22 5.78 -17.89 -2.28
N ARG A 23 5.81 -18.89 -3.17
CA ARG A 23 4.61 -19.56 -3.73
C ARG A 23 3.58 -18.60 -4.36
N GLY A 24 4.02 -17.47 -4.89
CA GLY A 24 3.12 -16.53 -5.56
C GLY A 24 2.33 -15.64 -4.60
N VAL A 25 2.69 -15.60 -3.31
CA VAL A 25 2.07 -14.68 -2.35
C VAL A 25 2.40 -13.24 -2.75
N LYS A 26 1.40 -12.42 -3.01
CA LYS A 26 1.57 -10.98 -3.26
C LYS A 26 1.76 -10.25 -1.92
N CYS A 27 2.86 -9.52 -1.79
CA CYS A 27 3.25 -8.76 -0.61
C CYS A 27 3.23 -7.26 -0.92
N MET A 28 2.72 -6.46 0.01
CA MET A 28 2.74 -4.99 -0.02
C MET A 28 3.00 -4.49 1.40
N GLU A 29 3.61 -3.31 1.52
CA GLU A 29 3.73 -2.61 2.80
C GLU A 29 2.63 -1.56 2.97
N SER A 30 1.80 -1.69 4.02
CA SER A 30 0.68 -0.77 4.25
C SER A 30 1.11 0.59 4.80
N GLY A 31 2.29 0.66 5.41
CA GLY A 31 2.68 1.77 6.27
C GLY A 31 1.71 1.96 7.44
N GLY A 32 1.81 3.12 8.08
CA GLY A 32 0.94 3.52 9.18
C GLY A 32 0.93 5.04 9.35
N PRO A 33 -0.03 5.58 10.11
CA PRO A 33 -0.04 7.01 10.42
C PRO A 33 1.18 7.41 11.24
N GLU A 34 1.48 8.71 11.30
CA GLU A 34 2.53 9.23 12.16
C GLU A 34 2.35 8.79 13.63
N PRO A 35 3.47 8.52 14.34
CA PRO A 35 3.42 8.10 15.74
C PRO A 35 2.56 9.04 16.59
N GLY A 36 1.56 8.48 17.27
CA GLY A 36 0.64 9.23 18.14
C GLY A 36 -0.60 9.82 17.45
N VAL A 37 -0.72 9.72 16.12
CA VAL A 37 -1.87 10.24 15.35
C VAL A 37 -2.94 9.17 15.11
N GLY A 38 -2.58 7.89 15.10
CA GLY A 38 -3.55 6.81 14.87
C GLY A 38 -3.01 5.41 15.15
N CYS A 39 -3.80 4.40 14.77
CA CYS A 39 -3.47 2.99 14.93
C CYS A 39 -3.03 2.35 13.61
N ALA A 40 -2.33 1.22 13.69
CA ALA A 40 -1.92 0.43 12.53
C ALA A 40 -3.10 0.05 11.62
N GLY A 41 -4.29 -0.16 12.20
CA GLY A 41 -5.50 -0.50 11.47
C GLY A 41 -5.86 0.51 10.38
N ARG A 42 -5.61 1.81 10.59
CA ARG A 42 -5.85 2.83 9.57
C ARG A 42 -4.97 2.63 8.34
N GLY A 43 -3.68 2.33 8.54
CA GLY A 43 -2.75 2.05 7.44
C GLY A 43 -3.16 0.81 6.65
N ILE A 44 -3.57 -0.25 7.35
CA ILE A 44 -4.06 -1.49 6.73
C ILE A 44 -5.30 -1.23 5.88
N ILE A 45 -6.30 -0.51 6.41
CA ILE A 45 -7.53 -0.19 5.66
C ILE A 45 -7.21 0.63 4.40
N THR A 46 -6.37 1.66 4.54
CA THR A 46 -5.95 2.48 3.39
C THR A 46 -5.23 1.66 2.32
N ALA A 47 -4.34 0.74 2.71
CA ALA A 47 -3.64 -0.13 1.77
C ALA A 47 -4.60 -1.09 1.05
N ILE A 48 -5.58 -1.65 1.77
CA ILE A 48 -6.61 -2.51 1.17
C ILE A 48 -7.41 -1.75 0.12
N ASN A 49 -7.90 -0.55 0.45
CA ASN A 49 -8.68 0.27 -0.48
C ASN A 49 -7.87 0.58 -1.75
N PHE A 50 -6.60 0.98 -1.61
CA PHE A 50 -5.73 1.23 -2.75
C PHE A 50 -5.60 -0.01 -3.65
N LEU A 51 -5.41 -1.20 -3.07
CA LEU A 51 -5.30 -2.45 -3.83
C LEU A 51 -6.61 -2.79 -4.58
N GLU A 52 -7.76 -2.54 -3.96
CA GLU A 52 -9.07 -2.74 -4.61
C GLU A 52 -9.27 -1.76 -5.77
N GLU A 53 -8.98 -0.48 -5.56
CA GLU A 53 -9.13 0.58 -6.58
C GLU A 53 -8.20 0.38 -7.79
N ASN A 54 -7.02 -0.24 -7.57
CA ASN A 54 -6.04 -0.53 -8.62
C ASN A 54 -6.14 -1.97 -9.17
N GLY A 55 -7.21 -2.71 -8.85
CA GLY A 55 -7.51 -4.01 -9.48
C GLY A 55 -6.59 -5.17 -9.07
N ALA A 56 -5.97 -5.12 -7.89
CA ALA A 56 -5.00 -6.13 -7.45
C ALA A 56 -5.56 -7.56 -7.30
N TYR A 57 -6.89 -7.67 -7.21
CA TYR A 57 -7.65 -8.90 -6.95
C TYR A 57 -8.42 -9.44 -8.18
N GLN A 58 -8.32 -8.80 -9.34
CA GLN A 58 -8.99 -9.24 -10.57
C GLN A 58 -8.15 -10.22 -11.40
#